data_AF-T1BR15-F1
#
_entry.id   AF-T1BR15-F1
#
_cell.length_a   1.000
_cell.length_b   1.000
_cell.length_c   1.000
_cell.angle_alpha   90.00
_cell.angle_beta   90.00
_cell.angle_gamma   90.00
#
_symmetry.space_group_name_H-M   'P 1'
#
loop_
_entity.id
_entity.type
_entity.pdbx_description
1 polymer ?
#
loop_
_entity_poly.entity_id
_entity_poly.type
_entity_poly.pdbx_seq_one_letter_code
_entity_poly.pdbx_strand_id
1 'polypeptide(L)'
;MHIKNKKTLIVTALIAICAAPVVASAAPTYTLDVNLASYHTERWARHALNQHNEGAGLTAQFNRDWSISGGWYRNSYRRGSTYL
;
A
#
# COMPACT_ATOMS: atom_id res chain seq x y z
N MET A 1 -35.10 7.35 1.38
CA MET A 1 -34.88 5.95 1.77
C MET A 1 -33.63 5.90 2.66
N HIS A 2 -33.81 5.77 3.98
CA HIS A 2 -32.71 5.84 4.96
C HIS A 2 -32.01 4.47 5.03
N ILE A 3 -30.82 4.32 4.43
CA ILE A 3 -30.04 3.08 4.50
C ILE A 3 -29.44 2.99 5.91
N LYS A 4 -30.09 2.20 6.79
CA LYS A 4 -29.74 2.07 8.21
C LYS A 4 -28.45 1.29 8.49
N ASN A 5 -27.76 0.75 7.49
CA ASN A 5 -26.59 -0.10 7.71
C ASN A 5 -25.40 0.30 6.83
N LYS A 6 -24.64 1.30 7.29
CA LYS A 6 -23.36 1.72 6.69
C LYS A 6 -22.37 0.55 6.52
N LYS A 7 -22.38 -0.41 7.47
CA LYS A 7 -21.57 -1.64 7.42
C LYS A 7 -21.93 -2.53 6.23
N THR A 8 -23.21 -2.69 5.94
CA THR A 8 -23.68 -3.46 4.78
C THR A 8 -23.27 -2.78 3.48
N LEU A 9 -23.35 -1.44 3.41
CA LEU A 9 -22.92 -0.68 2.24
C LEU A 9 -21.41 -0.86 1.95
N ILE A 10 -20.57 -0.84 2.98
CA ILE A 10 -19.12 -1.05 2.86
C ILE A 10 -18.81 -2.47 2.37
N VAL A 11 -19.46 -3.48 2.94
CA VAL A 11 -19.26 -4.88 2.54
C VAL A 11 -19.71 -5.11 1.09
N THR A 12 -20.86 -4.56 0.70
CA THR A 12 -21.35 -4.68 -0.69
C THR A 12 -20.46 -3.92 -1.67
N ALA A 13 -19.92 -2.76 -1.29
CA ALA A 13 -18.94 -2.04 -2.10
C ALA A 13 -17.63 -2.83 -2.25
N LEU A 14 -17.13 -3.46 -1.17
CA LEU A 14 -15.94 -4.32 -1.22
C LEU A 14 -16.15 -5.51 -2.16
N ILE A 15 -17.31 -6.18 -2.07
CA ILE A 15 -17.63 -7.33 -2.92
C ILE A 15 -17.78 -6.89 -4.39
N ALA A 16 -18.36 -5.72 -4.65
CA ALA A 16 -18.49 -5.19 -6.01
C ALA A 16 -17.12 -4.84 -6.63
N ILE A 17 -16.14 -4.38 -5.84
CA ILE A 17 -14.76 -4.17 -6.29
C ILE A 17 -14.10 -5.52 -6.62
N CYS A 18 -14.33 -6.56 -5.80
CA CYS A 18 -13.81 -7.91 -6.06
C CYS A 18 -14.46 -8.59 -7.28
N ALA A 19 -15.69 -8.22 -7.64
CA ALA A 19 -16.44 -8.80 -8.74
C ALA A 19 -16.27 -8.06 -10.08
N ALA A 20 -15.43 -7.01 -10.12
CA ALA A 20 -15.07 -6.38 -11.38
C ALA A 20 -14.43 -7.43 -12.30
N PRO A 21 -14.85 -7.52 -13.57
CA PRO A 21 -14.33 -8.53 -14.48
C PRO A 21 -12.82 -8.33 -14.60
N VAL A 22 -12.05 -9.34 -14.18
CA VAL A 22 -10.64 -9.48 -14.54
C VAL A 22 -10.63 -9.73 -16.03
N VAL A 23 -10.64 -8.64 -16.80
CA VAL A 23 -10.40 -8.66 -18.25
C VAL A 23 -9.10 -9.41 -18.42
N ALA A 24 -9.11 -10.49 -19.23
CA ALA A 24 -7.97 -11.37 -19.45
C ALA A 24 -6.73 -10.52 -19.77
N SER A 25 -5.93 -10.27 -18.74
CA SER A 25 -4.75 -9.45 -18.84
C SER A 25 -3.55 -10.37 -18.91
N ALA A 26 -2.50 -9.92 -19.60
CA ALA A 26 -1.19 -10.53 -19.54
C ALA A 26 -0.83 -10.86 -18.06
N ALA A 27 -0.08 -11.94 -17.85
CA ALA A 27 0.33 -12.35 -16.51
C ALA A 27 0.82 -11.12 -15.71
N PRO A 28 0.36 -10.93 -14.46
CA PRO A 28 0.69 -9.75 -13.69
C PRO A 28 2.20 -9.61 -13.59
N THR A 29 2.69 -8.38 -13.76
CA THR A 29 4.11 -8.06 -13.55
C THR A 29 4.32 -7.73 -12.09
N TYR A 30 5.38 -8.28 -11.51
CA TYR A 30 5.74 -8.06 -10.11
C TYR A 30 6.96 -7.16 -10.00
N THR A 31 6.88 -6.15 -9.15
CA THR A 31 8.01 -5.28 -8.80
C THR A 31 8.32 -5.45 -7.32
N LEU A 32 9.61 -5.64 -7.00
CA LEU A 32 10.11 -5.65 -5.63
C LEU A 32 10.71 -4.28 -5.31
N ASP A 33 10.13 -3.61 -4.33
CA ASP A 33 10.64 -2.35 -3.80
C ASP A 33 11.45 -2.62 -2.53
N VAL A 34 12.66 -2.07 -2.43
CA VAL A 34 13.51 -2.19 -1.24
C VAL A 34 13.88 -0.79 -0.76
N ASN A 35 13.61 -0.50 0.50
CA ASN A 35 14.04 0.72 1.17
C ASN A 35 15.13 0.39 2.19
N LEU A 36 16.18 1.19 2.23
CA LEU A 36 17.29 1.04 3.18
C LEU A 36 17.31 2.18 4.20
N ALA A 37 17.04 3.41 3.76
CA ALA A 37 17.13 4.60 4.60
C ALA A 37 16.21 5.70 4.08
N SER A 38 15.65 6.46 5.01
CA SER A 38 14.83 7.63 4.71
C SER A 38 15.58 8.90 5.13
N TYR A 39 15.63 9.88 4.23
CA TYR A 39 16.27 11.16 4.49
C TYR A 39 15.25 12.30 4.49
N HIS A 40 15.24 13.06 5.57
CA HIS A 40 14.43 14.24 5.78
C HIS A 40 15.32 15.46 5.57
N THR A 41 14.84 16.43 4.80
CA THR A 41 15.54 17.70 4.52
C THR A 41 15.21 18.78 5.54
N GLU A 42 14.03 18.69 6.16
CA GLU A 42 13.52 19.63 7.15
C GLU A 42 14.37 19.69 8.42
N ARG A 43 14.65 20.92 8.89
CA ARG A 43 15.62 21.16 9.98
C ARG A 43 15.27 20.42 11.28
N TRP A 44 13.99 20.35 11.63
CA TRP A 44 13.51 19.70 12.84
C TRP A 44 13.55 18.16 12.76
N ALA A 45 13.48 17.59 11.56
CA ALA A 45 13.45 16.14 11.33
C ALA A 45 14.84 15.54 11.09
N ARG A 46 15.78 16.33 10.52
CA ARG A 46 17.13 15.88 10.13
C ARG A 46 17.90 15.14 11.23
N HIS A 47 17.81 15.60 12.47
CA HIS A 47 18.60 15.05 13.58
C HIS A 47 17.93 13.87 14.28
N ALA A 48 16.61 13.72 14.15
CA ALA A 48 15.84 12.73 14.91
C ALA A 48 15.30 11.59 14.03
N LEU A 49 15.00 11.87 12.75
CA LEU A 49 14.24 10.96 11.88
C LEU A 49 15.04 10.44 10.69
N ASN A 50 16.27 10.91 10.47
CA ASN A 50 17.19 10.34 9.48
C ASN A 50 17.83 9.09 10.07
N GLN A 51 17.27 7.93 9.72
CA GLN A 51 17.70 6.64 10.25
C GLN A 51 17.68 5.57 9.15
N HIS A 52 18.20 4.39 9.49
CA HIS A 52 18.01 3.19 8.69
C HIS A 52 16.55 2.72 8.84
N ASN A 53 15.80 2.84 7.75
CA ASN A 53 14.37 2.60 7.66
C ASN A 53 14.14 1.45 6.68
N GLU A 54 14.72 0.30 7.01
CA GLU A 54 14.68 -0.88 6.19
C GLU A 54 13.24 -1.30 5.91
N GLY A 55 12.96 -1.65 4.66
CA GLY A 55 11.65 -2.11 4.25
C GLY A 55 11.69 -2.81 2.91
N ALA A 56 10.64 -3.61 2.67
CA ALA A 56 10.43 -4.28 1.41
C ALA A 56 8.93 -4.26 1.07
N GLY A 57 8.63 -4.10 -0.22
CA GLY A 57 7.29 -4.11 -0.76
C GLY A 57 7.22 -4.88 -2.06
N LEU A 58 6.04 -5.40 -2.36
CA LEU A 58 5.74 -6.04 -3.62
C LEU A 58 4.56 -5.32 -4.26
N THR A 59 4.69 -5.01 -5.54
CA THR A 59 3.60 -4.48 -6.36
C THR A 59 3.26 -5.48 -7.45
N ALA A 60 2.00 -5.88 -7.52
CA ALA A 60 1.43 -6.66 -8.61
C ALA A 60 0.66 -5.72 -9.55
N GLN A 61 1.17 -5.54 -10.78
CA GLN A 61 0.51 -4.76 -11.82
C GLN A 61 -0.37 -5.69 -12.67
N PHE A 62 -1.68 -5.45 -12.68
CA PHE A 62 -2.62 -6.27 -13.45
C PHE A 62 -2.81 -5.73 -14.86
N ASN A 63 -2.83 -4.42 -15.08
CA ASN A 63 -2.88 -3.78 -16.41
C ASN A 63 -2.25 -2.37 -16.34
N ARG A 64 -2.43 -1.47 -17.33
CA ARG A 64 -1.82 -0.13 -17.27
C ARG A 64 -2.38 0.79 -16.19
N ASP A 65 -3.60 0.52 -15.74
CA ASP A 65 -4.38 1.41 -14.87
C ASP A 65 -4.59 0.83 -13.46
N TRP A 66 -4.37 -0.47 -13.28
CA TRP A 66 -4.63 -1.19 -12.02
C TRP A 66 -3.44 -1.98 -11.51
N SER A 67 -3.09 -1.71 -10.24
CA SER A 67 -2.11 -2.44 -9.45
C SER A 67 -2.57 -2.58 -8.00
N ILE A 68 -2.00 -3.56 -7.30
CA ILE A 68 -2.08 -3.69 -5.84
C ILE A 68 -0.65 -3.73 -5.32
N SER A 69 -0.38 -2.95 -4.28
CA SER A 69 0.95 -2.87 -3.65
C SER A 69 0.82 -3.15 -2.18
N GLY A 70 1.72 -3.95 -1.62
CA GLY A 70 1.76 -4.20 -0.19
C GLY A 70 3.19 -4.36 0.29
N GLY A 71 3.44 -4.00 1.54
CA GLY A 71 4.80 -4.06 2.07
C GLY A 71 4.90 -3.83 3.55
N TRP A 72 6.13 -3.95 4.03
CA TRP A 72 6.52 -3.67 5.40
C TRP A 72 7.75 -2.77 5.41
N TYR A 73 7.81 -1.86 6.37
CA TYR A 73 9.00 -1.05 6.60
C TYR A 73 9.15 -0.71 8.08
N ARG A 74 10.38 -0.38 8.48
CA ARG A 74 10.68 0.21 9.77
C ARG A 74 10.49 1.72 9.71
N ASN A 75 9.59 2.26 10.53
CA ASN A 75 9.35 3.69 10.62
C ASN A 75 10.38 4.40 11.52
N SER A 76 10.34 5.74 11.54
CA SER A 76 11.29 6.59 12.28
C SER A 76 11.23 6.43 13.81
N TYR A 77 10.18 5.80 14.34
CA TYR A 77 10.09 5.40 15.75
C TYR A 77 10.67 4.00 16.00
N ARG A 78 11.41 3.46 15.03
CA ARG A 78 12.01 2.12 15.03
C ARG A 78 11.00 0.98 15.11
N ARG A 79 9.73 1.23 14.78
CA ARG A 79 8.65 0.24 14.79
C ARG A 79 8.40 -0.27 13.37
N GLY A 80 7.98 -1.53 13.26
CA GLY A 80 7.48 -2.07 12.00
C GLY A 80 6.13 -1.46 11.63
N SER A 81 5.89 -1.24 10.35
CA SER A 81 4.63 -0.73 9.80
C SER A 81 4.36 -1.40 8.46
N THR A 82 3.10 -1.69 8.17
CA THR A 82 2.66 -2.32 6.93
C THR A 82 1.76 -1.39 6.13
N TYR A 83 1.71 -1.61 4.82
CA TYR A 83 0.76 -0.95 3.93
C TYR A 83 0.20 -1.94 2.91
N LEU A 84 -0.99 -1.63 2.39
CA LEU A 84 -1.69 -2.35 1.32
C LEU A 84 -2.58 -1.34 0.55
#